data_AF-A0A7K0ZAU1-F1
#
_entry.id   AF-A0A7K0ZAU1-F1
#
_cell.length_a   1.000
_cell.length_b   1.000
_cell.length_c   1.000
_cell.angle_alpha   90.00
_cell.angle_beta   90.00
_cell.angle_gamma   90.00
#
_symmetry.space_group_name_H-M   'P 1'
#
loop_
_entity.id
_entity.type
_entity.pdbx_description
1 polymer ?
#
loop_
_entity_poly.entity_id
_entity_poly.type
_entity_poly.pdbx_seq_one_letter_code
_entity_poly.pdbx_strand_id
1 'polypeptide(L)'
;RAMIERKGYLLNFPVEVRFTKQDDVPLSTSYGRDSAYIAVHVFKGMEKEPFFHDVESIMKTYEGRPHWGKMHYQTAEELRVLYPRFDDFIDVRNQMDPHRVFANDYTRQVFGE
;
A
#
# COMPACT_ATOMS: atom_id res chain seq x y z
N ARG A 1 18.48 -4.10 -1.43
CA ARG A 1 19.78 -3.77 -0.80
C ARG A 1 20.51 -2.63 -1.50
N ALA A 2 20.76 -2.68 -2.80
CA ALA A 2 21.49 -1.63 -3.54
C ALA A 2 21.00 -0.18 -3.31
N MET A 3 19.68 0.04 -3.20
CA MET A 3 19.11 1.36 -2.89
C MET A 3 19.60 1.92 -1.55
N ILE A 4 19.64 1.08 -0.51
CA ILE A 4 20.06 1.45 0.86
C ILE A 4 21.53 1.87 0.85
N GLU A 5 22.39 1.07 0.21
CA GLU A 5 23.83 1.33 0.12
C GLU A 5 24.11 2.61 -0.67
N ARG A 6 23.44 2.80 -1.82
CA ARG A 6 23.63 3.99 -2.66
C ARG A 6 23.23 5.29 -1.96
N LYS A 7 22.15 5.26 -1.15
CA LYS A 7 21.63 6.44 -0.45
C LYS A 7 22.14 6.59 0.99
N GLY A 8 22.94 5.63 1.47
CA GLY A 8 23.52 5.68 2.81
C GLY A 8 22.50 5.54 3.94
N TYR A 9 21.38 4.85 3.71
CA TYR A 9 20.37 4.65 4.76
C TYR A 9 20.90 3.78 5.89
N LEU A 10 20.80 4.28 7.12
CA LEU A 10 21.12 3.55 8.35
C LEU A 10 19.85 2.89 8.89
N LEU A 11 19.62 1.64 8.50
CA LEU A 11 18.46 0.88 8.96
C LEU A 11 18.78 0.10 10.24
N ASN A 12 17.90 0.23 11.22
CA ASN A 12 18.06 -0.39 12.53
C ASN A 12 17.03 -1.52 12.79
N PHE A 13 16.27 -1.91 11.77
CA PHE A 13 15.31 -3.01 11.80
C PHE A 13 15.53 -3.97 10.63
N PRO A 14 15.22 -5.28 10.81
CA PRO A 14 15.23 -6.23 9.73
C PRO A 14 14.14 -5.93 8.69
N VAL A 15 14.41 -6.33 7.45
CA VAL A 15 13.39 -6.46 6.42
C VAL A 15 12.75 -7.83 6.56
N GLU A 16 11.45 -7.87 6.79
CA GLU A 16 10.71 -9.13 6.94
C GLU A 16 10.10 -9.54 5.59
N VAL A 17 10.21 -10.82 5.27
CA VAL A 17 9.64 -11.41 4.06
C VAL A 17 8.67 -12.50 4.46
N ARG A 18 7.45 -12.41 3.95
CA ARG A 18 6.38 -13.40 4.19
C ARG A 18 5.68 -13.74 2.89
N PHE A 19 5.03 -14.90 2.86
CA PHE A 19 4.27 -15.36 1.69
C PHE A 19 2.85 -15.72 2.10
N THR A 20 1.89 -15.42 1.25
CA THR A 20 0.50 -15.85 1.40
C THR A 20 -0.01 -16.41 0.07
N LYS A 21 -1.01 -17.30 0.18
CA LYS A 21 -1.80 -17.68 -0.99
C LYS A 21 -2.74 -16.55 -1.39
N GLN A 22 -3.19 -16.62 -2.65
CA GLN A 22 -4.25 -15.76 -3.14
C GLN A 22 -5.53 -15.88 -2.31
N ASP A 23 -6.34 -14.82 -2.35
CA ASP A 23 -7.71 -14.81 -1.86
C ASP A 23 -8.65 -14.12 -2.87
N ASP A 24 -9.93 -14.03 -2.52
CA ASP A 24 -11.00 -13.45 -3.32
C ASP A 24 -11.64 -12.20 -2.69
N VAL A 25 -11.03 -11.61 -1.66
CA VAL A 25 -11.54 -10.39 -1.01
C VAL A 25 -11.18 -9.17 -1.87
N PRO A 26 -12.14 -8.36 -2.35
CA PRO A 26 -11.91 -7.34 -3.39
C PRO A 26 -10.72 -6.40 -3.18
N LEU A 27 -10.49 -5.95 -1.95
CA LEU A 27 -9.37 -5.06 -1.59
C LEU A 27 -8.23 -5.76 -0.86
N SER A 28 -8.19 -7.09 -0.83
CA SER A 28 -7.02 -7.76 -0.27
C SER A 28 -5.77 -7.48 -1.12
N THR A 29 -4.66 -7.20 -0.45
CA THR A 29 -3.35 -7.10 -1.10
C THR A 29 -2.97 -8.40 -1.84
N SER A 30 -3.61 -9.53 -1.52
CA SER A 30 -3.44 -10.84 -2.16
C SER A 30 -4.59 -11.26 -3.09
N TYR A 31 -5.51 -10.35 -3.43
CA TYR A 31 -6.62 -10.65 -4.34
C TYR A 31 -6.12 -11.23 -5.68
N GLY A 32 -6.55 -12.46 -5.98
CA GLY A 32 -6.28 -13.15 -7.24
C GLY A 32 -4.81 -13.47 -7.53
N ARG A 33 -3.91 -13.36 -6.53
CA ARG A 33 -2.49 -13.71 -6.70
C ARG A 33 -1.79 -14.17 -5.43
N ASP A 34 -1.03 -15.27 -5.54
CA ASP A 34 -0.05 -15.64 -4.51
C ASP A 34 0.92 -14.47 -4.34
N SER A 35 1.20 -14.10 -3.09
CA SER A 35 1.85 -12.83 -2.79
C SER A 35 3.04 -13.00 -1.88
N ALA A 36 4.10 -12.25 -2.15
CA ALA A 36 5.19 -12.01 -1.22
C ALA A 36 5.03 -10.61 -0.59
N TYR A 37 5.14 -10.54 0.73
CA TYR A 37 5.10 -9.30 1.50
C TYR A 37 6.52 -8.93 1.91
N ILE A 38 6.92 -7.71 1.58
CA ILE A 38 8.15 -7.09 2.04
C ILE A 38 7.79 -6.02 3.07
N ALA A 39 8.09 -6.25 4.34
CA ALA A 39 7.85 -5.29 5.40
C ALA A 39 9.15 -4.61 5.82
N VAL A 40 9.13 -3.28 5.75
CA VAL A 40 10.23 -2.40 6.17
C VAL A 40 9.79 -1.56 7.37
N HIS A 41 10.74 -1.21 8.24
CA HIS A 41 10.49 -0.49 9.48
C HIS A 41 11.58 0.56 9.73
N VAL A 42 11.19 1.64 10.37
CA VAL A 42 12.07 2.72 10.85
C VAL A 42 11.68 3.01 12.30
N PHE A 43 12.65 3.27 13.18
CA PHE A 43 12.35 3.58 14.57
C PHE A 43 11.51 4.86 14.69
N LYS A 44 10.64 4.89 15.70
CA LYS A 44 9.83 6.07 15.99
C LYS A 44 10.73 7.28 16.27
N GLY A 45 10.47 8.40 15.58
CA GLY A 45 11.22 9.65 15.74
C GLY A 45 12.39 9.83 14.77
N MET A 46 12.73 8.82 13.96
CA MET A 46 13.67 8.98 12.86
C MET A 46 12.98 9.53 11.61
N GLU A 47 13.75 10.18 10.75
CA GLU A 47 13.29 10.57 9.42
C GLU A 47 12.97 9.32 8.60
N LYS A 48 11.74 9.25 8.07
CA LYS A 48 11.19 8.05 7.44
C LYS A 48 10.71 8.25 6.00
N GLU A 49 10.27 9.47 5.65
CA GLU A 49 9.65 9.77 4.37
C GLU A 49 10.55 9.41 3.16
N PRO A 50 11.84 9.82 3.11
CA PRO A 50 12.67 9.52 1.94
C PRO A 50 12.82 8.02 1.70
N PHE A 51 13.01 7.25 2.78
CA PHE A 51 13.17 5.81 2.71
C PHE A 51 11.87 5.10 2.27
N PHE A 52 10.71 5.51 2.78
CA PHE A 52 9.44 4.90 2.37
C PHE A 52 9.05 5.26 0.94
N HIS A 53 9.33 6.48 0.46
CA HIS A 53 9.15 6.80 -0.95
C HIS A 53 10.05 5.96 -1.87
N ASP A 54 11.31 5.73 -1.50
CA ASP A 54 12.21 4.88 -2.29
C ASP A 54 11.77 3.42 -2.30
N VAL A 55 11.29 2.90 -1.17
CA VAL A 55 10.73 1.55 -1.10
C VAL A 55 9.49 1.46 -1.98
N GLU A 56 8.57 2.42 -1.88
CA GLU A 56 7.36 2.43 -2.72
C GLU A 56 7.71 2.50 -4.21
N SER A 57 8.70 3.32 -4.60
CA SER A 57 9.18 3.41 -5.99
C SER A 57 9.63 2.05 -6.54
N ILE A 58 10.36 1.26 -5.72
CA ILE A 58 10.75 -0.10 -6.09
C ILE A 58 9.51 -1.01 -6.15
N MET A 59 8.62 -0.95 -5.17
CA MET A 59 7.44 -1.82 -5.13
C MET A 59 6.50 -1.57 -6.32
N LYS A 60 6.38 -0.32 -6.79
CA LYS A 60 5.59 0.04 -7.97
C LYS A 60 6.07 -0.68 -9.24
N THR A 61 7.36 -0.95 -9.39
CA THR A 61 7.88 -1.69 -10.56
C THR A 61 7.49 -3.18 -10.57
N TYR A 62 6.95 -3.68 -9.47
CA TYR A 62 6.44 -5.05 -9.33
C TYR A 62 4.92 -5.10 -9.13
N GLU A 63 4.21 -4.01 -9.47
CA GLU A 63 2.77 -3.89 -9.24
C GLU A 63 2.40 -4.17 -7.78
N GLY A 64 3.27 -3.72 -6.87
CA GLY A 64 3.16 -3.91 -5.44
C GLY A 64 1.93 -3.20 -4.89
N ARG A 65 1.12 -3.95 -4.13
CA ARG A 65 -0.05 -3.43 -3.42
C ARG A 65 0.37 -3.03 -2.00
N PRO A 66 0.21 -1.76 -1.59
CA PRO A 66 0.59 -1.35 -0.25
C PRO A 66 -0.38 -1.93 0.78
N HIS A 67 0.13 -2.23 1.98
CA HIS A 67 -0.72 -2.67 3.07
C HIS A 67 -1.54 -1.49 3.61
N TRP A 68 -2.88 -1.58 3.60
CA TRP A 68 -3.79 -0.49 3.98
C TRP A 68 -3.54 0.09 5.39
N GLY A 69 -3.11 -0.76 6.33
CA GLY A 69 -2.74 -0.34 7.69
C GLY A 69 -1.32 0.24 7.85
N LYS A 70 -0.59 0.52 6.77
CA LYS A 70 0.78 1.06 6.80
C LYS A 70 0.89 2.33 5.96
N MET A 71 1.99 3.06 6.14
CA MET A 71 2.30 4.24 5.34
C MET A 71 2.52 3.87 3.87
N HIS A 72 1.84 4.60 2.98
CA HIS A 72 2.04 4.58 1.54
C HIS A 72 1.46 5.87 0.94
N TYR A 73 1.82 6.16 -0.30
CA TYR A 73 1.53 7.43 -0.96
C TYR A 73 0.73 7.26 -2.24
N GLN A 74 0.33 6.01 -2.53
CA GLN A 74 -0.51 5.73 -3.70
C GLN A 74 -1.88 6.43 -3.63
N THR A 75 -2.32 6.91 -4.78
CA THR A 75 -3.63 7.56 -4.98
C THR A 75 -4.69 6.54 -5.41
N ALA A 76 -5.96 6.95 -5.37
CA ALA A 76 -7.07 6.17 -5.88
C ALA A 76 -6.88 5.75 -7.35
N GLU A 77 -6.32 6.62 -8.19
CA GLU A 77 -6.04 6.31 -9.60
C GLU A 77 -4.99 5.21 -9.75
N GLU A 78 -3.88 5.31 -9.00
CA GLU A 78 -2.83 4.29 -9.02
C GLU A 78 -3.33 2.95 -8.47
N LEU A 79 -4.12 2.98 -7.38
CA LEU A 79 -4.67 1.79 -6.76
C LEU A 79 -5.76 1.12 -7.63
N ARG A 80 -6.57 1.90 -8.34
CA ARG A 80 -7.59 1.36 -9.26
C ARG A 80 -6.98 0.44 -10.32
N VAL A 81 -5.78 0.75 -10.81
CA VAL A 81 -5.05 -0.10 -11.77
C VAL A 81 -4.59 -1.42 -11.13
N LEU A 82 -4.23 -1.40 -9.84
CA LEU A 82 -3.68 -2.57 -9.14
C LEU A 82 -4.74 -3.56 -8.63
N TYR A 83 -5.99 -3.11 -8.44
CA TYR A 83 -7.07 -3.89 -7.84
C TYR A 83 -8.20 -4.11 -8.85
N PRO A 84 -8.33 -5.32 -9.44
CA PRO A 84 -9.35 -5.60 -10.47
C PRO A 84 -10.81 -5.38 -10.03
N ARG A 85 -11.07 -5.38 -8.72
CA ARG A 85 -12.40 -5.18 -8.11
C ARG A 85 -12.50 -3.85 -7.36
N PHE A 86 -11.64 -2.89 -7.69
CA PHE A 86 -11.63 -1.58 -7.04
C PHE A 86 -12.96 -0.85 -7.25
N ASP A 87 -13.45 -0.80 -8.49
CA ASP A 87 -14.68 -0.07 -8.80
C ASP A 87 -15.92 -0.73 -8.18
N ASP A 88 -15.97 -2.06 -8.10
CA ASP A 88 -17.01 -2.76 -7.33
C ASP A 88 -17.05 -2.32 -5.86
N PHE A 89 -15.88 -2.12 -5.23
CA PHE A 89 -15.82 -1.60 -3.87
C PHE A 89 -16.29 -0.14 -3.80
N ILE A 90 -15.91 0.70 -4.77
CA ILE A 90 -16.36 2.09 -4.85
C ILE A 90 -17.89 2.14 -5.01
N ASP A 91 -18.49 1.28 -5.82
CA ASP A 91 -19.95 1.20 -5.98
C ASP A 91 -20.65 0.84 -4.67
N VAL A 92 -20.13 -0.15 -3.94
CA VAL A 92 -20.66 -0.51 -2.61
C VAL A 92 -20.50 0.66 -1.63
N ARG A 93 -19.35 1.33 -1.62
CA ARG A 93 -19.12 2.52 -0.78
C ARG A 93 -20.12 3.63 -1.12
N ASN A 94 -20.42 3.86 -2.39
CA ASN A 94 -21.39 4.87 -2.83
C ASN A 94 -22.82 4.54 -2.41
N GLN A 95 -23.18 3.26 -2.40
CA GLN A 95 -24.50 2.80 -1.95
C GLN A 95 -24.65 2.84 -0.42
N MET A 96 -23.61 2.42 0.31
CA MET A 96 -23.67 2.25 1.76
C MET A 96 -23.30 3.51 2.55
N ASP A 97 -22.49 4.40 1.96
CA ASP A 97 -22.05 5.66 2.56
C ASP A 97 -22.22 6.84 1.56
N PRO A 98 -23.46 7.15 1.14
CA PRO A 98 -23.72 8.19 0.15
C PRO A 98 -23.39 9.61 0.65
N HIS A 99 -23.32 9.80 1.97
CA HIS A 99 -23.00 11.08 2.60
C HIS A 99 -21.57 11.16 3.14
N ARG A 100 -20.73 10.14 2.84
CA ARG A 100 -19.31 10.11 3.21
C ARG A 100 -19.06 10.26 4.72
N VAL A 101 -19.94 9.69 5.55
CA VAL A 101 -19.83 9.68 7.01
C VAL A 101 -18.52 9.03 7.47
N PHE A 102 -18.02 8.04 6.73
CA PHE A 102 -16.78 7.34 7.06
C PHE A 102 -15.54 7.90 6.34
N ALA A 103 -15.67 9.01 5.63
CA ALA A 103 -14.54 9.60 4.92
C ALA A 103 -13.58 10.36 5.85
N ASN A 104 -12.30 10.21 5.57
CA ASN A 104 -11.18 10.90 6.20
C ASN A 104 -10.10 11.15 5.14
N ASP A 105 -9.01 11.83 5.52
CA ASP A 105 -7.96 12.20 4.56
C ASP A 105 -7.35 10.97 3.85
N TYR A 106 -7.19 9.86 4.58
CA TYR A 106 -6.68 8.63 4.03
C TYR A 106 -7.63 7.99 3.01
N THR A 107 -8.90 7.83 3.35
CA THR A 107 -9.91 7.25 2.46
C THR A 107 -10.18 8.14 1.25
N ARG A 108 -10.08 9.48 1.39
CA ARG A 108 -10.08 10.40 0.24
C ARG A 108 -8.87 10.18 -0.67
N GLN A 109 -7.67 10.02 -0.10
CA GLN A 109 -6.46 9.69 -0.89
C GLN A 109 -6.63 8.39 -1.66
N VAL A 110 -7.10 7.32 -1.00
CA VAL A 110 -7.06 5.96 -1.59
C VAL A 110 -8.30 5.54 -2.34
N PHE A 111 -9.45 6.22 -2.13
CA PHE A 111 -10.70 5.89 -2.81
C PHE A 111 -11.32 7.08 -3.57
N GLY A 112 -10.74 8.28 -3.45
CA GLY A 112 -11.33 9.50 -4.01
C GLY A 112 -12.55 9.98 -3.23
N GLU A 113 -13.18 11.02 -3.82
CA GLU A 113 -14.43 11.60 -3.33
C GLU A 113 -15.65 10.71 -3.55
#